data_AF-A0A924FAH7-F1
#
_entry.id   AF-A0A924FAH7-F1
#
_cell.length_a   1.000
_cell.length_b   1.000
_cell.length_c   1.000
_cell.angle_alpha   90.00
_cell.angle_beta   90.00
_cell.angle_gamma   90.00
#
_symmetry.space_group_name_H-M   'P 1'
#
loop_
_entity.id
_entity.type
_entity.pdbx_description
1 polymer ?
#
loop_
_entity_poly.entity_id
_entity_poly.type
_entity_poly.pdbx_seq_one_letter_code
_entity_poly.pdbx_strand_id
1 'polypeptide(L)'
;MPAEPLRVVCGNPNCKAGLLIKNAETLTNAKCPRCGYINPLPPAPAPVVAANNADATMLFGRMAVPSQPLQSNTLGWLIVKDELTDTQTFTLQLGANTIGRQSARRPATHVIVTRDEYMSRPHCTIEVRMGKLGPEYILQDGALIDGIWKNSLNGTYLNGNEPRLSQYD
;
A
#
# COMPACT_ATOMS: atom_id res chain seq x y z
N MET A 1 -6.58 -26.44 -32.76
CA MET A 1 -6.84 -25.00 -32.99
C MET A 1 -5.53 -24.28 -32.72
N PRO A 2 -4.94 -23.56 -33.67
CA PRO A 2 -3.62 -22.97 -33.46
C PRO A 2 -3.70 -21.82 -32.45
N ALA A 3 -2.89 -21.90 -31.39
CA ALA A 3 -2.78 -20.89 -30.35
C ALA A 3 -2.40 -19.53 -30.97
N GLU A 4 -3.10 -18.48 -30.54
CA GLU A 4 -2.90 -17.13 -31.05
C GLU A 4 -1.53 -16.58 -30.58
N PRO A 5 -0.69 -16.03 -31.47
CA PRO A 5 0.67 -15.64 -31.12
C PRO A 5 0.68 -14.43 -30.18
N LEU A 6 1.22 -14.62 -28.98
CA LEU A 6 1.36 -13.58 -27.96
C LEU A 6 2.48 -12.60 -28.34
N ARG A 7 2.16 -11.31 -28.40
CA ARG A 7 3.16 -10.24 -28.62
C ARG A 7 3.55 -9.63 -27.28
N VAL A 8 4.84 -9.71 -26.93
CA VAL A 8 5.38 -9.19 -25.66
C VAL A 8 6.57 -8.29 -25.96
N VAL A 9 6.63 -7.12 -25.31
CA VAL A 9 7.81 -6.26 -25.38
C VAL A 9 8.82 -6.72 -24.34
N CYS A 10 10.09 -6.81 -24.73
CA CYS A 10 11.16 -7.17 -23.82
C CYS A 10 11.29 -6.15 -22.68
N GLY A 11 11.29 -6.63 -21.43
CA GLY A 11 11.42 -5.81 -20.21
C GLY A 11 12.80 -5.23 -19.93
N ASN A 12 13.79 -5.47 -20.80
CA ASN A 12 15.10 -4.84 -20.68
C ASN A 12 15.03 -3.38 -21.22
N PRO A 13 15.36 -2.36 -20.41
CA PRO A 13 15.26 -0.95 -20.80
C PRO A 13 16.08 -0.58 -22.04
N ASN A 14 17.15 -1.33 -22.32
CA ASN A 14 18.04 -1.08 -23.46
C ASN A 14 17.65 -1.85 -24.74
N CYS A 15 16.80 -2.88 -24.64
CA CYS A 15 16.50 -3.74 -25.79
C CYS A 15 15.15 -3.42 -26.44
N LYS A 16 14.10 -3.20 -25.62
CA LYS A 16 12.70 -2.90 -26.02
C LYS A 16 12.17 -3.65 -27.25
N ALA A 17 12.69 -4.85 -27.54
CA ALA A 17 12.37 -5.57 -28.76
C ALA A 17 10.99 -6.23 -28.63
N GLY A 18 10.20 -6.20 -29.72
CA GLY A 18 8.95 -6.94 -29.80
C GLY A 18 9.22 -8.43 -30.01
N LEU A 19 8.75 -9.26 -29.08
CA LEU A 19 8.81 -10.71 -29.13
C LEU A 19 7.46 -11.25 -29.59
N LEU A 20 7.48 -12.17 -30.55
CA LEU A 20 6.29 -12.87 -31.02
C LEU A 20 6.41 -14.33 -30.61
N ILE A 21 5.60 -14.75 -29.64
CA ILE A 21 5.67 -16.07 -29.01
C ILE A 21 4.49 -16.89 -29.51
N LYS A 22 4.77 -17.90 -30.33
CA LYS A 22 3.74 -18.74 -30.97
C LYS A 22 3.13 -19.79 -30.02
N ASN A 23 3.81 -20.14 -28.92
CA ASN A 23 3.43 -21.19 -27.98
C ASN A 23 3.42 -20.66 -26.53
N ALA A 24 2.61 -19.64 -26.25
CA ALA A 24 2.58 -18.99 -24.93
C ALA A 24 2.04 -19.90 -23.80
N GLU A 25 1.25 -20.92 -24.13
CA GLU A 25 0.58 -21.80 -23.16
C GLU A 25 1.53 -22.80 -22.46
N THR A 26 2.65 -23.14 -23.09
CA THR A 26 3.61 -24.15 -22.57
C THR A 26 4.87 -23.54 -21.99
N LEU A 27 5.07 -22.22 -22.12
CA LEU A 27 6.30 -21.54 -21.75
C LEU A 27 6.07 -20.62 -20.55
N THR A 28 6.74 -20.93 -19.44
CA THR A 28 6.78 -20.05 -18.25
C THR A 28 7.67 -18.83 -18.45
N ASN A 29 8.65 -18.93 -19.35
CA ASN A 29 9.65 -17.90 -19.59
C ASN A 29 10.01 -17.80 -21.07
N ALA A 30 10.10 -16.58 -21.61
CA ALA A 30 10.53 -16.31 -22.97
C ALA A 30 11.85 -15.52 -23.00
N LYS A 31 12.92 -16.17 -23.48
CA LYS A 31 14.23 -15.52 -23.67
C LYS A 31 14.20 -14.60 -24.90
N CYS A 32 14.61 -13.35 -24.72
CA CYS A 32 14.76 -12.40 -25.82
C CYS A 32 15.96 -12.80 -26.71
N PRO A 33 15.79 -12.98 -28.03
CA PRO A 33 16.89 -13.32 -28.92
C PRO A 33 17.86 -12.15 -29.15
N ARG A 34 17.46 -10.92 -28.81
CA ARG A 34 18.26 -9.71 -29.04
C ARG A 34 19.16 -9.32 -27.86
N CYS A 35 18.75 -9.58 -26.63
CA CYS A 35 19.54 -9.22 -25.44
C CYS A 35 19.68 -10.34 -24.41
N GLY A 36 19.12 -11.53 -24.67
CA GLY A 36 19.17 -12.66 -23.74
C GLY A 36 18.32 -12.52 -22.47
N TYR A 37 17.66 -11.37 -22.26
CA TYR A 37 16.80 -11.13 -21.10
C TYR A 37 15.63 -12.11 -21.07
N ILE A 38 15.38 -12.70 -19.89
CA ILE A 38 14.32 -13.68 -19.66
C ILE A 38 13.06 -12.90 -19.28
N ASN A 39 12.07 -12.88 -20.16
CA ASN A 39 10.77 -12.27 -19.86
C ASN A 39 9.87 -13.34 -19.23
N PRO A 40 9.49 -13.21 -17.94
CA PRO A 40 8.51 -14.10 -17.35
C PRO A 40 7.15 -13.86 -18.02
N LEU A 41 6.52 -14.92 -18.49
CA LEU A 41 5.15 -14.85 -18.99
C LEU A 41 4.20 -15.15 -17.82
N PRO A 42 3.06 -14.45 -17.70
CA PRO A 42 2.11 -14.76 -16.65
C PRO A 42 1.62 -16.20 -16.83
N PRO A 43 1.57 -17.02 -15.76
CA PRO A 43 0.95 -18.33 -15.85
C PRO A 43 -0.53 -18.16 -16.21
N ALA A 44 -1.03 -19.04 -17.09
CA ALA A 44 -2.43 -19.02 -17.53
C ALA A 44 -3.39 -18.98 -16.33
N PRO A 45 -4.50 -18.22 -16.41
CA PRO A 45 -5.42 -18.07 -15.29
C PRO A 45 -6.03 -19.43 -14.94
N ALA A 46 -5.86 -19.86 -13.68
CA ALA A 46 -6.56 -21.02 -13.14
C ALA A 46 -8.09 -20.79 -13.18
N PRO A 47 -8.90 -21.84 -13.43
CA PRO A 47 -10.35 -21.69 -13.51
C PRO A 47 -10.94 -21.28 -12.15
N VAL A 48 -11.62 -20.15 -12.16
CA VAL A 48 -12.44 -19.64 -11.06
C VAL A 48 -13.60 -20.62 -10.80
N VAL A 49 -13.61 -21.25 -9.62
CA VAL A 49 -14.76 -22.02 -9.16
C VAL A 49 -15.80 -21.03 -8.62
N ALA A 50 -16.93 -20.93 -9.31
CA ALA A 50 -18.09 -20.14 -8.92
C ALA A 50 -18.98 -20.91 -7.93
N ALA A 51 -19.47 -20.25 -6.90
CA ALA A 51 -20.65 -20.67 -6.13
C ALA A 51 -21.38 -19.47 -5.50
N ASN A 52 -22.15 -18.80 -6.35
CA ASN A 52 -23.49 -18.21 -6.17
C ASN A 52 -24.09 -18.06 -4.75
N ASN A 53 -24.61 -16.88 -4.40
CA ASN A 53 -26.02 -16.51 -4.65
C ASN A 53 -26.39 -15.12 -4.08
N ALA A 54 -26.91 -14.27 -4.99
CA ALA A 54 -28.09 -13.36 -4.89
C ALA A 54 -28.15 -12.31 -3.75
N ASP A 55 -28.57 -11.06 -3.93
CA ASP A 55 -29.39 -10.41 -4.95
C ASP A 55 -29.22 -8.86 -4.83
N ALA A 56 -29.68 -8.14 -5.86
CA ALA A 56 -30.11 -6.75 -5.86
C ALA A 56 -29.09 -5.60 -6.09
N THR A 57 -29.10 -5.17 -7.35
CA THR A 57 -29.23 -3.78 -7.82
C THR A 57 -27.98 -3.10 -8.38
N MET A 58 -27.99 -3.03 -9.70
CA MET A 58 -27.14 -2.24 -10.59
C MET A 58 -27.21 -0.74 -10.25
N LEU A 59 -26.06 -0.09 -10.06
CA LEU A 59 -25.87 1.27 -10.57
C LEU A 59 -24.40 1.55 -10.92
N PHE A 60 -24.26 2.14 -12.10
CA PHE A 60 -23.06 2.38 -12.88
C PHE A 60 -21.95 3.17 -12.16
N GLY A 61 -20.71 2.81 -12.50
CA GLY A 61 -19.67 3.81 -12.75
C GLY A 61 -18.60 3.98 -11.67
N ARG A 62 -17.62 3.06 -11.63
CA ARG A 62 -16.18 3.37 -11.55
C ARG A 62 -15.38 2.08 -11.61
N MET A 63 -14.44 2.03 -12.55
CA MET A 63 -13.54 0.90 -12.74
C MET A 63 -12.74 0.65 -11.46
N ALA A 64 -12.90 -0.53 -10.87
CA ALA A 64 -11.96 -1.06 -9.91
C ALA A 64 -10.66 -1.34 -10.67
N VAL A 65 -9.70 -0.42 -10.55
CA VAL A 65 -8.32 -0.65 -10.96
C VAL A 65 -7.80 -1.78 -10.07
N PRO A 66 -7.36 -2.94 -10.61
CA PRO A 66 -6.59 -3.89 -9.82
C PRO A 66 -5.24 -3.22 -9.56
N SER A 67 -5.10 -2.57 -8.41
CA SER A 67 -3.83 -2.03 -7.95
C SER A 67 -2.86 -3.20 -7.86
N GLN A 68 -1.91 -3.25 -8.79
CA GLN A 68 -0.68 -4.01 -8.61
C GLN A 68 -0.15 -3.73 -7.20
N PRO A 69 0.41 -4.72 -6.46
CA PRO A 69 1.08 -4.40 -5.21
C PRO A 69 2.22 -3.44 -5.56
N LEU A 70 1.98 -2.16 -5.26
CA LEU A 70 2.94 -1.08 -5.38
C LEU A 70 4.17 -1.59 -4.65
N GLN A 71 5.29 -1.77 -5.36
CA GLN A 71 6.55 -2.13 -4.72
C GLN A 71 6.77 -1.12 -3.59
N SER A 72 6.56 -1.56 -2.35
CA SER A 72 6.50 -0.66 -1.22
C SER A 72 7.92 -0.22 -0.95
N ASN A 73 8.26 0.96 -1.47
CA ASN A 73 9.49 1.66 -1.14
C ASN A 73 9.43 1.96 0.37
N THR A 74 9.90 1.00 1.15
CA THR A 74 9.76 0.98 2.60
C THR A 74 10.83 1.92 3.13
N LEU A 75 10.39 3.08 3.62
CA LEU A 75 11.29 4.13 4.08
C LEU A 75 11.56 4.03 5.58
N GLY A 76 10.75 3.28 6.32
CA GLY A 76 10.94 3.05 7.75
C GLY A 76 9.89 2.10 8.31
N TRP A 77 10.01 1.81 9.61
CA TRP A 77 9.05 0.99 10.34
C TRP A 77 8.53 1.74 11.56
N LEU A 78 7.22 1.62 11.79
CA LEU A 78 6.57 2.00 13.03
C LEU A 78 6.28 0.72 13.81
N ILE A 79 6.82 0.63 15.03
CA ILE A 79 6.59 -0.52 15.92
C ILE A 79 5.72 -0.02 17.07
N VAL A 80 4.53 -0.59 17.18
CA VAL A 80 3.57 -0.29 18.24
C VAL A 80 3.86 -1.23 19.41
N LYS A 81 4.09 -0.66 20.58
CA LYS A 81 4.28 -1.38 21.83
C LYS A 81 3.33 -0.82 22.88
N ASP A 82 2.55 -1.70 23.48
CA ASP A 82 1.62 -1.40 24.56
C ASP A 82 1.56 -2.63 25.47
N GLU A 83 1.25 -2.44 26.74
CA GLU A 83 1.14 -3.53 27.73
C GLU A 83 -0.10 -4.40 27.48
N LEU A 84 -1.15 -3.81 26.89
CA LEU A 84 -2.46 -4.45 26.69
C LEU A 84 -2.73 -4.85 25.24
N THR A 85 -1.81 -4.54 24.32
CA THR A 85 -1.97 -4.78 22.89
C THR A 85 -0.78 -5.55 22.32
N ASP A 86 -1.06 -6.52 21.44
CA ASP A 86 0.00 -7.24 20.72
C ASP A 86 0.86 -6.29 19.89
N THR A 87 2.17 -6.59 19.84
CA THR A 87 3.12 -5.80 19.06
C THR A 87 2.76 -5.84 17.58
N GLN A 88 2.54 -4.67 17.00
CA GLN A 88 2.20 -4.49 15.58
C GLN A 88 3.29 -3.68 14.89
N THR A 89 3.70 -4.09 13.70
CA THR A 89 4.73 -3.40 12.91
C THR A 89 4.14 -2.93 11.59
N PHE A 90 4.31 -1.66 11.28
CA PHE A 90 3.83 -1.02 10.06
C PHE A 90 5.00 -0.45 9.26
N THR A 91 4.92 -0.55 7.93
CA THR A 91 5.90 0.07 7.02
C THR A 91 5.49 1.49 6.68
N LEU A 92 6.38 2.46 6.91
CA LEU A 92 6.15 3.86 6.55
C LEU A 92 6.46 4.09 5.07
N GLN A 93 5.54 4.78 4.39
CA GLN A 93 5.64 5.15 2.98
C GLN A 93 5.92 6.65 2.84
N LEU A 94 6.37 7.09 1.67
CA LEU A 94 6.56 8.52 1.39
C LEU A 94 5.23 9.29 1.50
N GLY A 95 5.25 10.47 2.12
CA GLY A 95 4.06 11.31 2.34
C GLY A 95 3.42 11.12 3.71
N ALA A 96 2.15 11.49 3.84
CA ALA A 96 1.41 11.46 5.10
C ALA A 96 0.95 10.05 5.45
N ASN A 97 1.43 9.53 6.57
CA ASN A 97 1.02 8.25 7.14
C ASN A 97 0.18 8.52 8.40
N THR A 98 -1.14 8.44 8.27
CA THR A 98 -2.03 8.62 9.42
C THR A 98 -2.09 7.34 10.24
N ILE A 99 -1.97 7.46 11.55
CA ILE A 99 -1.97 6.35 12.50
C ILE A 99 -3.12 6.54 13.48
N GLY A 100 -3.80 5.45 13.80
CA GLY A 100 -4.82 5.50 14.83
C GLY A 100 -5.54 4.18 15.01
N ARG A 101 -6.53 4.21 15.91
CA ARG A 101 -7.29 3.03 16.30
C ARG A 101 -8.23 2.55 15.21
N GLN A 102 -8.38 1.24 15.09
CA GLN A 102 -9.31 0.58 14.18
C GLN A 102 -10.73 1.17 14.23
N SER A 103 -11.19 1.64 13.07
CA SER A 103 -12.55 2.17 12.91
C SER A 103 -13.05 2.00 11.48
N ALA A 104 -14.31 1.58 11.34
CA ALA A 104 -14.99 1.51 10.04
C ALA A 104 -15.37 2.90 9.50
N ARG A 105 -15.61 3.88 10.39
CA ARG A 105 -16.11 5.21 9.97
C ARG A 105 -15.02 6.15 9.48
N ARG A 106 -13.81 6.03 10.02
CA ARG A 106 -12.66 6.89 9.72
C ARG A 106 -11.40 6.03 9.77
N PRO A 107 -11.07 5.31 8.69
CA PRO A 107 -9.88 4.47 8.65
C PRO A 107 -8.62 5.36 8.57
N ALA A 108 -7.60 4.99 9.34
CA ALA A 108 -6.25 5.52 9.22
C ALA A 108 -5.44 4.72 8.17
N THR A 109 -4.32 5.26 7.70
CA THR A 109 -3.38 4.53 6.82
C THR A 109 -2.82 3.32 7.53
N HIS A 110 -2.33 3.53 8.76
CA HIS A 110 -1.86 2.48 9.65
C HIS A 110 -2.86 2.30 10.77
N VAL A 111 -3.57 1.18 10.70
CA VAL A 111 -4.65 0.87 11.63
C VAL A 111 -4.11 0.00 12.75
N ILE A 112 -4.10 0.56 13.96
CA ILE A 112 -3.74 -0.19 15.17
C ILE A 112 -4.98 -0.90 15.69
N VAL A 113 -4.89 -2.23 15.78
CA VAL A 113 -5.90 -3.03 16.46
C VAL A 113 -5.59 -2.98 17.95
N THR A 114 -6.27 -2.10 18.68
CA THR A 114 -6.14 -1.94 20.13
C THR A 114 -7.52 -1.74 20.76
N ARG A 115 -7.65 -2.11 22.05
CA ARG A 115 -8.82 -1.83 22.89
C ARG A 115 -8.75 -0.48 23.59
N ASP A 116 -7.66 0.26 23.43
CA ASP A 116 -7.49 1.58 24.04
C ASP A 116 -8.50 2.60 23.50
N GLU A 117 -9.45 3.02 24.34
CA GLU A 117 -10.45 4.01 23.99
C GLU A 117 -9.89 5.43 23.95
N TYR A 118 -8.78 5.69 24.65
CA TYR A 118 -8.10 6.98 24.67
C TYR A 118 -7.34 7.23 23.36
N MET A 119 -6.99 6.18 22.61
CA MET A 119 -6.48 6.35 21.26
C MET A 119 -7.60 6.80 20.30
N SER A 120 -7.36 7.93 19.64
CA SER A 120 -8.27 8.46 18.62
C SER A 120 -8.24 7.61 17.34
N ARG A 121 -9.33 7.61 16.56
CA ARG A 121 -9.47 6.77 15.37
C ARG A 121 -8.44 7.13 14.29
N PRO A 122 -8.30 8.41 13.92
CA PRO A 122 -7.03 8.97 13.53
C PRO A 122 -6.45 9.76 14.71
N HIS A 123 -5.24 9.42 15.13
CA HIS A 123 -4.62 9.96 16.33
C HIS A 123 -3.44 10.86 15.99
N CYS A 124 -2.52 10.41 15.15
CA CYS A 124 -1.37 11.21 14.73
C CYS A 124 -1.06 10.97 13.26
N THR A 125 -0.23 11.85 12.70
CA THR A 125 0.24 11.75 11.32
C THR A 125 1.75 11.83 11.30
N ILE A 126 2.39 10.86 10.65
CA ILE A 126 3.82 10.90 10.35
C ILE A 126 3.99 11.25 8.88
N GLU A 127 4.51 12.43 8.60
CA GLU A 127 4.89 12.83 7.26
C GLU A 127 6.33 12.38 6.99
N VAL A 128 6.49 11.53 5.98
CA VAL A 128 7.81 11.06 5.53
C VAL A 128 8.20 11.84 4.28
N ARG A 129 9.30 12.58 4.37
CA ARG A 129 9.88 13.34 3.26
C ARG A 129 11.24 12.77 2.91
N MET A 130 11.65 12.90 1.65
CA MET A 130 13.02 12.55 1.26
C MET A 130 13.88 13.81 1.36
N GLY A 131 14.72 13.87 2.39
CA GLY A 131 15.72 14.92 2.58
C GLY A 131 16.98 14.66 1.76
N LYS A 132 17.97 15.54 1.90
CA LYS A 132 19.27 15.40 1.22
C LYS A 132 20.11 14.25 1.76
N LEU A 133 19.91 13.88 3.03
CA LEU A 133 20.69 12.89 3.76
C LEU A 133 19.96 11.55 3.94
N GLY A 134 18.69 11.47 3.56
CA GLY A 134 17.84 10.31 3.78
C GLY A 134 16.38 10.68 4.08
N PRO A 135 15.56 9.71 4.51
CA PRO A 135 14.18 9.97 4.89
C PRO A 135 14.13 10.82 6.18
N GLU A 136 13.33 11.88 6.14
CA GLU A 136 12.99 12.73 7.27
C GLU A 136 11.56 12.39 7.71
N TYR A 137 11.35 12.28 9.03
CA TYR A 137 10.06 11.93 9.63
C TYR A 137 9.58 13.10 10.47
N ILE A 138 8.41 13.64 10.13
CA ILE A 138 7.78 14.74 10.85
C ILE A 138 6.53 14.15 11.52
N LEU A 139 6.50 14.16 12.86
CA LEU A 139 5.37 13.68 13.64
C LEU A 139 4.47 14.86 14.00
N GLN A 140 3.17 14.74 13.71
CA GLN A 140 2.18 15.77 14.00
C GLN A 140 1.00 15.16 14.78
N ASP A 141 0.47 15.90 15.75
CA ASP A 141 -0.73 15.50 16.47
C ASP A 141 -1.98 15.69 15.61
N GLY A 142 -2.81 14.65 15.54
CA GLY A 142 -4.02 14.65 14.75
C GLY A 142 -3.85 14.18 13.31
N ALA A 143 -4.91 14.38 12.54
CA ALA A 143 -4.93 14.05 11.12
C ALA A 143 -5.90 14.94 10.35
N LEU A 144 -5.73 14.94 9.03
CA LEU A 144 -6.66 15.56 8.11
C LEU A 144 -7.90 14.68 7.92
N ILE A 145 -9.06 15.19 8.33
CA ILE A 145 -10.35 14.50 8.21
C ILE A 145 -11.29 15.41 7.43
N ASP A 146 -11.77 14.96 6.27
CA ASP A 146 -12.68 15.73 5.41
C ASP A 146 -12.12 17.13 5.03
N GLY A 147 -10.79 17.22 4.86
CA GLY A 147 -10.08 18.48 4.56
C GLY A 147 -9.85 19.40 5.76
N ILE A 148 -10.27 19.01 6.96
CA ILE A 148 -10.09 19.79 8.19
C ILE A 148 -9.11 19.05 9.11
N TRP A 149 -8.09 19.76 9.59
CA TRP A 149 -7.16 19.21 10.58
C TRP A 149 -7.88 19.02 11.91
N LYS A 150 -7.82 17.81 12.47
CA LYS A 150 -8.37 17.50 13.79
C LYS A 150 -7.31 16.85 14.66
N ASN A 151 -7.00 17.52 15.76
CA ASN A 151 -6.11 17.03 16.80
C ASN A 151 -6.68 15.79 17.48
N SER A 152 -5.81 15.00 18.10
CA SER A 152 -6.25 13.87 18.90
C SER A 152 -6.93 14.35 20.19
N LEU A 153 -7.79 13.49 20.77
CA LEU A 153 -8.48 13.84 22.01
C LEU A 153 -7.53 13.92 23.21
N ASN A 154 -6.55 13.02 23.27
CA ASN A 154 -5.65 12.87 24.43
C ASN A 154 -4.24 13.39 24.16
N GLY A 155 -3.99 13.96 22.98
CA GLY A 155 -2.67 14.44 22.58
C GLY A 155 -1.72 13.34 22.13
N THR A 156 -0.68 13.75 21.42
CA THR A 156 0.48 12.93 21.08
C THR A 156 1.70 13.47 21.84
N TYR A 157 2.46 12.59 22.46
CA TYR A 157 3.62 12.93 23.29
C TYR A 157 4.89 12.31 22.71
N LEU A 158 5.96 13.11 22.64
CA LEU A 158 7.25 12.64 22.15
C LEU A 158 8.15 12.25 23.32
N ASN A 159 8.69 11.03 23.30
CA ASN A 159 9.59 10.49 24.33
C ASN A 159 9.02 10.51 25.76
N GLY A 160 7.70 10.51 25.92
CA GLY A 160 7.04 10.59 27.23
C GLY A 160 7.12 11.96 27.91
N ASN A 161 7.55 13.00 27.18
CA ASN A 161 7.57 14.36 27.70
C ASN A 161 6.14 14.90 27.84
N GLU A 162 5.87 15.63 28.92
CA GLU A 162 4.58 16.29 29.20
C GLU A 162 4.10 17.31 28.15
N PRO A 163 4.97 18.11 27.48
CA PRO A 163 4.49 18.95 26.40
C PRO A 163 3.89 18.09 25.28
N ARG A 164 2.57 18.27 25.09
CA ARG A 164 1.87 17.74 23.92
C ARG A 164 2.49 18.33 22.65
N LEU A 165 2.60 17.54 21.60
CA LEU A 165 2.99 18.04 20.29
C LEU A 165 1.96 19.09 19.85
N SER A 166 2.42 20.31 19.63
CA SER A 166 1.62 21.35 19.02
C SER A 166 1.71 21.27 17.50
N GLN A 167 0.91 22.08 16.80
CA GLN A 167 0.97 22.20 15.34
C GLN A 167 2.31 22.76 14.82
N TYR A 168 3.17 23.26 15.73
CA TYR A 168 4.38 24.02 15.40
C TYR A 168 5.68 23.40 15.94
N ASP A 169 5.63 22.22 16.55
CA ASP A 169 6.79 21.45 17.01
C ASP A 169 7.25 20.44 15.94
#